data_AF-W0FMU0-F1
#
_entry.id   AF-W0FMU0-F1
#
_cell.length_a   1.000
_cell.length_b   1.000
_cell.length_c   1.000
_cell.angle_alpha   90.00
_cell.angle_beta   90.00
_cell.angle_gamma   90.00
#
_symmetry.space_group_name_H-M   'P 1'
#
loop_
_entity.id
_entity.type
_entity.pdbx_description
1 polymer ?
#
loop_
_entity_poly.entity_id
_entity_poly.type
_entity_poly.pdbx_seq_one_letter_code
_entity_poly.pdbx_strand_id
1 'polypeptide(L)'
;MVIAIAVLALLAVSLIIAKPQEEEALPASSVPSANASPAVTIEDELELSRLFSVFPAPVMSFMGGSGMTFVSATCADAAVNGGFGRIATLNWQTSEGAPVKLRSIWPADALSLLEDGYHFMPYAGPALFGSNSVRMENDDAVRIHVATDQALYAVLLPRSLAAHTSDICRSLQLYSKDPENQ
;
A
#
# COMPACT_ATOMS: atom_id res chain seq x y z
N MET A 1 21.31 49.18 32.35
CA MET A 1 20.70 49.67 31.10
C MET A 1 21.50 49.27 29.85
N VAL A 2 22.83 49.35 29.86
CA VAL A 2 23.70 48.97 28.72
C VAL A 2 23.59 47.49 28.31
N ILE A 3 23.46 46.58 29.29
CA ILE A 3 23.34 45.13 29.02
C ILE A 3 22.05 44.78 28.28
N ALA A 4 20.93 45.45 28.60
CA ALA A 4 19.64 45.20 27.94
C ALA A 4 19.66 45.63 26.46
N ILE A 5 20.36 46.72 26.14
CA ILE A 5 20.54 47.21 24.77
C ILE A 5 21.44 46.25 23.97
N ALA A 6 22.50 45.72 24.60
CA ALA A 6 23.38 44.74 23.97
C ALA A 6 22.67 43.42 23.64
N VAL A 7 21.82 42.92 24.55
CA VAL A 7 21.03 41.70 24.32
C VAL A 7 19.98 41.91 23.23
N LEU A 8 19.31 43.07 23.19
CA LEU A 8 18.32 43.40 22.16
C LEU A 8 18.97 43.54 20.77
N ALA A 9 20.17 44.11 20.70
CA ALA A 9 20.94 44.22 19.45
C ALA A 9 21.40 42.85 18.93
N LEU A 10 21.86 41.94 19.80
CA LEU A 10 22.21 40.57 19.44
C LEU A 10 21.00 39.77 18.94
N LEU A 11 19.83 39.94 19.56
CA LEU A 11 18.59 39.29 19.13
C LEU A 11 18.11 39.81 17.77
N ALA A 12 18.20 41.12 17.53
CA ALA A 12 17.84 41.71 16.25
C ALA A 12 18.74 41.22 15.11
N VAL A 13 20.05 41.05 15.36
CA VAL A 13 20.99 40.50 14.37
C VAL A 13 20.68 39.03 14.08
N SER A 14 20.37 38.22 15.09
CA SER A 14 20.00 36.81 14.91
C SER A 14 18.71 36.63 14.11
N LEU A 15 17.73 37.53 14.28
CA LEU A 15 16.46 37.50 13.55
C LEU A 15 16.62 37.90 12.06
N ILE A 16 17.60 38.73 11.72
CA ILE A 16 17.87 39.15 10.33
C ILE A 16 18.67 38.07 9.56
N ILE A 17 19.50 37.28 10.26
CA ILE A 17 20.30 36.20 9.65
C ILE A 17 19.46 34.94 9.38
N ALA A 18 18.32 34.78 10.05
CA ALA A 18 17.30 33.80 9.69
C ALA A 18 16.56 34.26 8.42
N LYS A 19 17.27 34.34 7.29
CA LYS A 19 16.61 34.29 5.98
C LYS A 19 15.78 33.01 5.98
N PRO A 20 14.51 33.05 5.55
CA PRO A 20 13.82 31.82 5.21
C PRO A 20 14.73 31.14 4.19
N GLN A 21 15.20 29.93 4.49
CA GLN A 21 15.74 29.10 3.43
C GLN A 21 14.63 29.07 2.40
N GLU A 22 14.88 29.63 1.21
CA GLU A 22 14.09 29.29 0.04
C GLU A 22 13.97 27.78 0.12
N GLU A 23 12.75 27.28 0.30
CA GLU A 23 12.47 25.85 0.16
C GLU A 23 13.08 25.49 -1.18
N GLU A 24 14.25 24.85 -1.11
CA GLU A 24 14.85 24.19 -2.24
C GLU A 24 13.75 23.22 -2.64
N ALA A 25 12.98 23.60 -3.67
CA ALA A 25 11.84 22.85 -4.13
C ALA A 25 12.39 21.45 -4.36
N LEU A 26 12.03 20.53 -3.46
CA LEU A 26 12.49 19.15 -3.54
C LEU A 26 12.29 18.75 -4.99
N PRO A 27 13.32 18.22 -5.67
CA PRO A 27 13.18 17.83 -7.07
C PRO A 27 11.89 17.03 -7.15
N ALA A 28 10.96 17.50 -7.98
CA ALA A 28 9.63 16.92 -8.08
C ALA A 28 9.82 15.41 -8.12
N SER A 29 9.34 14.73 -7.06
CA SER A 29 9.53 13.29 -6.95
C SER A 29 9.05 12.71 -8.27
N SER A 30 9.96 12.13 -9.06
CA SER A 30 9.61 11.50 -10.31
C SER A 30 8.95 10.17 -9.96
N VAL A 31 7.77 10.27 -9.33
CA VAL A 31 6.89 9.16 -9.10
C VAL A 31 6.65 8.59 -10.49
N PRO A 32 7.00 7.32 -10.75
CA PRO A 32 6.75 6.72 -12.04
C PRO A 32 5.23 6.78 -12.26
N SER A 33 4.80 7.61 -13.22
CA SER A 33 3.40 7.67 -13.63
C SER A 33 3.22 6.69 -14.77
N ALA A 34 2.29 5.76 -14.63
CA ALA A 34 1.86 4.96 -15.77
C ALA A 34 1.05 5.83 -16.75
N ASN A 35 1.04 5.43 -18.02
CA ASN A 35 0.00 5.85 -18.95
C ASN A 35 -1.32 5.21 -18.54
N ALA A 36 -2.41 5.97 -18.64
CA ALA A 36 -3.74 5.44 -18.37
C ALA A 36 -4.01 4.17 -19.20
N SER A 37 -4.52 3.14 -18.55
CA SER A 37 -4.73 1.81 -19.06
C SER A 37 -6.17 1.36 -18.81
N PRO A 38 -6.77 0.55 -19.70
CA PRO A 38 -8.11 0.04 -19.48
C PRO A 38 -8.21 -0.80 -18.20
N ALA A 39 -9.32 -0.68 -17.49
CA ALA A 39 -9.62 -1.54 -16.36
C ALA A 39 -9.82 -2.99 -16.83
N VAL A 40 -9.33 -3.94 -16.04
CA VAL A 40 -9.55 -5.37 -16.24
C VAL A 40 -10.37 -5.88 -15.06
N THR A 41 -11.42 -6.63 -15.34
CA THR A 41 -12.24 -7.34 -14.35
C THR A 41 -12.31 -8.80 -14.75
N ILE A 42 -12.14 -9.69 -13.78
CA ILE A 42 -12.26 -11.13 -13.93
C ILE A 42 -13.12 -11.71 -12.80
N GLU A 43 -13.87 -12.76 -13.11
CA GLU A 43 -14.72 -13.49 -12.15
C GLU A 43 -14.29 -14.96 -12.01
N ASP A 44 -13.45 -15.44 -12.93
CA ASP A 44 -12.86 -16.78 -12.90
C ASP A 44 -11.38 -16.71 -12.46
N GLU A 45 -11.01 -17.59 -11.51
CA GLU A 45 -9.64 -17.72 -11.00
C GLU A 45 -8.66 -18.11 -12.12
N LEU A 46 -9.12 -18.86 -13.12
CA LEU A 46 -8.31 -19.27 -14.28
C LEU A 46 -7.80 -18.08 -15.10
N GLU A 47 -8.45 -16.92 -15.01
CA GLU A 47 -8.05 -15.69 -15.69
C GLU A 47 -7.07 -14.82 -14.88
N LEU A 48 -6.64 -15.23 -13.69
CA LEU A 48 -5.71 -14.45 -12.86
C LEU A 48 -4.40 -14.12 -13.57
N SER A 49 -3.91 -15.01 -14.43
CA SER A 49 -2.70 -14.78 -15.24
C SER A 49 -2.81 -13.53 -16.13
N ARG A 50 -4.00 -13.24 -16.67
CA ARG A 50 -4.28 -12.02 -17.43
C ARG A 50 -4.12 -10.79 -16.55
N LEU A 51 -4.63 -10.82 -15.34
CA LEU A 51 -4.51 -9.71 -14.39
C LEU A 51 -3.04 -9.48 -13.99
N PHE A 52 -2.29 -10.55 -13.72
CA PHE A 52 -0.86 -10.46 -13.38
C PHE A 52 -0.03 -9.87 -14.53
N SER A 53 -0.42 -10.16 -15.78
CA SER A 53 0.31 -9.66 -16.95
C SER A 53 0.16 -8.15 -17.22
N VAL A 54 -0.91 -7.53 -16.71
CA VAL A 54 -1.21 -6.10 -16.92
C VAL A 54 -0.84 -5.22 -15.73
N PHE A 55 -0.60 -5.80 -14.56
CA PHE A 55 -0.17 -5.05 -13.39
C PHE A 55 1.34 -4.75 -13.46
N PRO A 56 1.82 -3.54 -13.12
CA PRO A 56 3.23 -3.16 -13.33
C PRO A 56 4.24 -3.84 -12.40
N ALA A 57 3.76 -4.52 -11.35
CA ALA A 57 4.55 -5.16 -10.32
C ALA A 57 4.01 -6.58 -10.05
N PRO A 58 4.64 -7.40 -9.19
CA PRO A 58 4.01 -8.62 -8.72
C PRO A 58 2.68 -8.33 -8.03
N VAL A 59 1.71 -9.24 -8.17
CA VAL A 59 0.39 -9.16 -7.54
C VAL A 59 0.33 -10.14 -6.39
N MET A 60 -0.12 -9.67 -5.23
CA MET A 60 -0.40 -10.52 -4.08
C MET A 60 -1.67 -11.35 -4.30
N SER A 61 -1.55 -12.66 -4.16
CA SER A 61 -2.66 -13.61 -4.21
C SER A 61 -2.44 -14.77 -3.22
N PHE A 62 -3.48 -15.58 -2.99
CA PHE A 62 -3.35 -16.81 -2.21
C PHE A 62 -2.67 -17.92 -3.03
N MET A 63 -1.90 -18.75 -2.33
CA MET A 63 -1.33 -19.96 -2.88
C MET A 63 -2.43 -20.96 -3.26
N GLY A 64 -2.21 -21.70 -4.34
CA GLY A 64 -3.05 -22.83 -4.72
C GLY A 64 -3.13 -23.86 -3.57
N GLY A 65 -4.35 -24.30 -3.24
CA GLY A 65 -4.58 -25.22 -2.13
C GLY A 65 -4.67 -24.58 -0.74
N SER A 66 -4.69 -23.24 -0.65
CA SER A 66 -4.86 -22.50 0.62
C SER A 66 -6.23 -22.67 1.29
N GLY A 67 -7.21 -23.25 0.60
CA GLY A 67 -8.61 -23.35 1.07
C GLY A 67 -9.42 -22.07 0.90
N MET A 68 -8.84 -21.03 0.28
CA MET A 68 -9.55 -19.80 -0.08
C MET A 68 -10.30 -20.00 -1.40
N THR A 69 -11.50 -19.45 -1.49
CA THR A 69 -12.31 -19.47 -2.72
C THR A 69 -12.21 -18.12 -3.41
N PHE A 70 -11.80 -18.10 -4.67
CA PHE A 70 -11.78 -16.89 -5.48
C PHE A 70 -13.19 -16.39 -5.77
N VAL A 71 -13.39 -15.07 -5.72
CA VAL A 71 -14.69 -14.45 -6.02
C VAL A 71 -14.60 -13.56 -7.26
N SER A 72 -13.64 -12.64 -7.29
CA SER A 72 -13.44 -11.72 -8.40
C SER A 72 -12.13 -10.98 -8.24
N ALA A 73 -11.64 -10.38 -9.33
CA ALA A 73 -10.55 -9.43 -9.24
C ALA A 73 -10.71 -8.29 -10.23
N THR A 74 -10.21 -7.12 -9.85
CA THR A 74 -10.18 -5.93 -10.69
C THR A 74 -8.78 -5.32 -10.71
N CYS A 75 -8.41 -4.72 -11.82
CA CYS A 75 -7.15 -3.98 -11.98
C CYS A 75 -7.45 -2.68 -12.71
N ALA A 76 -7.36 -1.56 -11.99
CA ALA A 76 -7.75 -0.24 -12.50
C ALA A 76 -6.78 0.84 -12.03
N ASP A 77 -6.70 1.91 -12.80
CA ASP A 77 -5.88 3.07 -12.46
C ASP A 77 -6.57 3.95 -11.42
N ALA A 78 -5.75 4.63 -10.63
CA ALA A 78 -6.19 5.60 -9.63
C ALA A 78 -5.28 6.83 -9.68
N ALA A 79 -5.87 8.00 -9.43
CA ALA A 79 -5.11 9.23 -9.36
C ALA A 79 -4.19 9.24 -8.13
N VAL A 80 -2.93 9.61 -8.31
CA VAL A 80 -1.95 9.83 -7.24
C VAL A 80 -1.22 11.14 -7.49
N ASN A 81 -0.51 11.65 -6.49
CA ASN A 81 0.30 12.84 -6.68
C ASN A 81 1.35 12.60 -7.77
N GLY A 82 1.34 13.45 -8.81
CA GLY A 82 2.28 13.35 -9.92
C GLY A 82 1.87 12.41 -11.05
N GLY A 83 0.69 11.79 -11.02
CA GLY A 83 0.21 10.97 -12.14
C GLY A 83 -0.85 9.92 -11.81
N PHE A 84 -0.70 8.74 -12.41
CA PHE A 84 -1.57 7.59 -12.19
C PHE A 84 -0.82 6.44 -11.51
N GLY A 85 -1.39 5.96 -10.41
CA GLY A 85 -1.09 4.66 -9.83
C GLY A 85 -2.05 3.61 -10.36
N ARG A 86 -1.79 2.34 -10.05
CA ARG A 86 -2.65 1.22 -10.42
C ARG A 86 -2.93 0.35 -9.21
N ILE A 87 -4.16 -0.16 -9.13
CA ILE A 87 -4.65 -0.96 -8.02
C ILE A 87 -5.20 -2.27 -8.57
N ALA A 88 -4.59 -3.38 -8.18
CA ALA A 88 -5.16 -4.71 -8.32
C ALA A 88 -5.88 -5.08 -7.02
N THR A 89 -7.19 -5.33 -7.08
CA THR A 89 -8.01 -5.78 -5.95
C THR A 89 -8.52 -7.18 -6.24
N LEU A 90 -8.14 -8.16 -5.41
CA LEU A 90 -8.61 -9.54 -5.49
C LEU A 90 -9.52 -9.81 -4.28
N ASN A 91 -10.73 -10.29 -4.55
CA ASN A 91 -11.70 -10.68 -3.55
C ASN A 91 -11.73 -12.21 -3.41
N TRP A 92 -11.56 -12.67 -2.18
CA TRP A 92 -11.57 -14.07 -1.80
C TRP A 92 -12.55 -14.30 -0.66
N GLN A 93 -12.87 -15.56 -0.41
CA GLN A 93 -13.62 -16.00 0.75
C GLN A 93 -12.89 -17.14 1.45
N THR A 94 -13.00 -17.18 2.78
CA THR A 94 -12.60 -18.38 3.54
C THR A 94 -13.57 -19.54 3.25
N SER A 95 -13.24 -20.75 3.69
CA SER A 95 -14.15 -21.90 3.63
C SER A 95 -15.47 -21.69 4.37
N GLU A 96 -15.52 -20.73 5.31
CA GLU A 96 -16.73 -20.34 6.06
C GLU A 96 -17.48 -19.19 5.39
N GLY A 97 -17.04 -18.72 4.22
CA GLY A 97 -17.66 -17.63 3.46
C GLY A 97 -17.27 -16.22 3.94
N ALA A 98 -16.34 -16.09 4.89
CA ALA A 98 -15.91 -14.77 5.35
C ALA A 98 -15.05 -14.08 4.27
N PRO A 99 -15.34 -12.81 3.91
CA PRO A 99 -14.64 -12.13 2.84
C PRO A 99 -13.22 -11.75 3.24
N VAL A 100 -12.27 -11.93 2.32
CA VAL A 100 -10.89 -11.44 2.44
C VAL A 100 -10.52 -10.70 1.17
N LYS A 101 -10.11 -9.44 1.30
CA LYS A 101 -9.74 -8.58 0.18
C LYS A 101 -8.22 -8.38 0.17
N LEU A 102 -7.60 -8.66 -0.96
CA LEU A 102 -6.18 -8.41 -1.21
C LEU A 102 -6.05 -7.22 -2.14
N ARG A 103 -5.14 -6.30 -1.85
CA ARG A 103 -4.82 -5.16 -2.72
C ARG A 103 -3.33 -5.12 -3.00
N SER A 104 -2.98 -5.01 -4.27
CA SER A 104 -1.62 -4.65 -4.73
C SER A 104 -1.71 -3.27 -5.37
N ILE A 105 -0.88 -2.35 -4.91
CA ILE A 105 -0.95 -0.92 -5.24
C ILE A 105 0.42 -0.51 -5.77
N TRP A 106 0.44 0.06 -6.95
CA TRP A 106 1.63 0.61 -7.58
C TRP A 106 1.42 2.11 -7.84
N PRO A 107 2.42 2.98 -7.64
CA PRO A 107 3.73 2.70 -7.04
C PRO A 107 3.65 2.42 -5.53
N ALA A 108 4.75 1.90 -4.96
CA ALA A 108 4.80 1.44 -3.56
C ALA A 108 4.62 2.55 -2.51
N ASP A 109 4.87 3.80 -2.88
CA ASP A 109 4.71 4.98 -2.03
C ASP A 109 3.30 5.59 -2.07
N ALA A 110 2.39 5.02 -2.86
CA ALA A 110 1.00 5.46 -2.98
C ALA A 110 0.13 5.05 -1.77
N LEU A 111 0.61 5.33 -0.55
CA LEU A 111 -0.11 5.08 0.72
C LEU A 111 -1.47 5.78 0.78
N SER A 112 -1.64 6.91 0.08
CA SER A 112 -2.92 7.61 -0.03
C SER A 112 -4.04 6.81 -0.72
N LEU A 113 -3.70 5.70 -1.40
CA LEU A 113 -4.69 4.81 -2.01
C LEU A 113 -5.21 3.74 -1.04
N LEU A 114 -4.65 3.63 0.17
CA LEU A 114 -5.19 2.76 1.20
C LEU A 114 -6.50 3.33 1.76
N GLU A 115 -7.39 2.45 2.24
CA GLU A 115 -8.68 2.87 2.81
C GLU A 115 -8.48 3.68 4.11
N ASP A 116 -9.22 4.76 4.32
CA ASP A 116 -9.13 5.54 5.57
C ASP A 116 -9.91 4.88 6.74
N GLY A 117 -9.86 5.49 7.92
CA GLY A 117 -10.68 5.09 9.07
C GLY A 117 -10.11 3.95 9.91
N TYR A 118 -8.83 3.59 9.72
CA TYR A 118 -8.12 2.63 10.55
C TYR A 118 -7.22 3.34 11.56
N HIS A 119 -7.07 2.78 12.74
CA HIS A 119 -6.14 3.24 13.77
C HIS A 119 -4.95 2.27 13.90
N PHE A 120 -3.79 2.83 14.23
CA PHE A 120 -2.55 2.07 14.40
C PHE A 120 -2.62 1.17 15.64
N MET A 121 -2.08 -0.05 15.53
CA MET A 121 -1.98 -0.99 16.65
C MET A 121 -0.57 -1.05 17.23
N PRO A 122 -0.40 -1.11 18.56
CA PRO A 122 0.92 -1.06 19.22
C PRO A 122 1.72 -2.37 19.10
N TYR A 123 1.30 -3.28 18.21
CA TYR A 123 1.95 -4.57 17.97
C TYR A 123 2.10 -4.79 16.47
N ALA A 124 3.16 -5.50 16.09
CA ALA A 124 3.49 -5.73 14.69
C ALA A 124 2.43 -6.59 13.98
N GLY A 125 2.23 -6.34 12.69
CA GLY A 125 1.51 -7.27 11.84
C GLY A 125 2.34 -8.52 11.53
N PRO A 126 1.71 -9.58 10.98
CA PRO A 126 2.47 -10.75 10.51
C PRO A 126 3.42 -10.34 9.39
N ALA A 127 4.60 -10.96 9.32
CA ALA A 127 5.52 -10.69 8.22
C ALA A 127 4.86 -11.06 6.88
N LEU A 128 5.00 -10.16 5.90
CA LEU A 128 4.54 -10.37 4.53
C LEU A 128 5.75 -10.30 3.62
N PHE A 129 5.98 -11.36 2.84
CA PHE A 129 7.06 -11.44 1.84
C PHE A 129 8.45 -11.13 2.42
N GLY A 130 8.71 -11.57 3.66
CA GLY A 130 9.97 -11.33 4.37
C GLY A 130 10.11 -9.93 4.99
N SER A 131 9.09 -9.08 4.89
CA SER A 131 9.08 -7.71 5.41
C SER A 131 8.12 -7.55 6.60
N ASN A 132 8.46 -6.63 7.50
CA ASN A 132 7.59 -6.28 8.63
C ASN A 132 6.39 -5.50 8.12
N SER A 133 5.18 -5.99 8.41
CA SER A 133 3.95 -5.31 8.03
C SER A 133 3.42 -4.42 9.15
N VAL A 134 2.63 -3.44 8.76
CA VAL A 134 1.87 -2.57 9.66
C VAL A 134 0.47 -3.12 9.81
N ARG A 135 0.05 -3.31 11.06
CA ARG A 135 -1.32 -3.68 11.42
C ARG A 135 -2.09 -2.44 11.86
N MET A 136 -3.24 -2.24 11.24
CA MET A 136 -4.20 -1.21 11.62
C MET A 136 -5.59 -1.81 11.68
N GLU A 137 -6.44 -1.29 12.54
CA GLU A 137 -7.77 -1.87 12.80
C GLU A 137 -8.83 -0.77 12.86
N ASN A 138 -10.08 -1.16 12.71
CA ASN A 138 -11.25 -0.39 13.12
C ASN A 138 -12.28 -1.36 13.73
N ASP A 139 -13.51 -0.91 13.94
CA ASP A 139 -14.54 -1.73 14.58
C ASP A 139 -14.92 -2.95 13.71
N ASP A 140 -14.83 -2.82 12.39
CA ASP A 140 -15.34 -3.81 11.43
C ASP A 140 -14.25 -4.70 10.83
N ALA A 141 -13.02 -4.20 10.74
CA ALA A 141 -11.96 -4.80 9.92
C ALA A 141 -10.55 -4.63 10.49
N VAL A 142 -9.68 -5.53 10.05
CA VAL A 142 -8.23 -5.47 10.23
C VAL A 142 -7.60 -5.27 8.86
N ARG A 143 -6.68 -4.31 8.79
CA ARG A 143 -5.82 -4.08 7.64
C ARG A 143 -4.37 -4.37 8.00
N ILE A 144 -3.76 -5.28 7.26
CA ILE A 144 -2.32 -5.51 7.28
C ILE A 144 -1.75 -4.95 6.00
N HIS A 145 -0.70 -4.14 6.04
CA HIS A 145 -0.05 -3.66 4.82
C HIS A 145 1.46 -3.60 4.93
N VAL A 146 2.13 -3.72 3.79
CA VAL A 146 3.59 -3.61 3.67
C VAL A 146 3.94 -2.92 2.36
N ALA A 147 4.83 -1.93 2.42
CA ALA A 147 5.44 -1.34 1.24
C ALA A 147 6.74 -2.09 0.92
N THR A 148 6.92 -2.46 -0.34
CA THR A 148 8.16 -3.05 -0.87
C THR A 148 8.84 -2.05 -1.82
N ASP A 149 9.92 -2.45 -2.46
CA ASP A 149 10.53 -1.69 -3.55
C ASP A 149 9.67 -1.68 -4.84
N GLN A 150 8.80 -2.69 -5.02
CA GLN A 150 7.98 -2.85 -6.23
C GLN A 150 6.57 -2.26 -6.08
N ALA A 151 5.89 -2.57 -4.97
CA ALA A 151 4.49 -2.19 -4.73
C ALA A 151 4.14 -2.18 -3.24
N LEU A 152 2.98 -1.59 -2.93
CA LEU A 152 2.33 -1.62 -1.64
C LEU A 152 1.26 -2.71 -1.63
N TYR A 153 1.34 -3.62 -0.66
CA TYR A 153 0.41 -4.73 -0.52
C TYR A 153 -0.43 -4.56 0.73
N ALA A 154 -1.74 -4.76 0.63
CA ALA A 154 -2.65 -4.68 1.75
C ALA A 154 -3.64 -5.87 1.79
N VAL A 155 -3.78 -6.48 2.96
CA VAL A 155 -4.75 -7.51 3.27
C VAL A 155 -5.82 -6.88 4.15
N LEU A 156 -7.08 -7.00 3.75
CA LEU A 156 -8.23 -6.53 4.50
C LEU A 156 -9.10 -7.73 4.84
N LEU A 157 -9.39 -7.88 6.13
CA LEU A 157 -10.17 -8.99 6.69
C LEU A 157 -11.14 -8.46 7.74
N PRO A 158 -12.35 -9.05 7.87
CA PRO A 158 -13.30 -8.67 8.90
C PRO A 158 -12.74 -8.95 10.29
N ARG A 159 -13.24 -8.21 11.29
CA ARG A 159 -12.83 -8.33 12.70
C ARG A 159 -12.94 -9.77 13.23
N SER A 160 -13.90 -10.55 12.74
CA SER A 160 -14.08 -11.96 13.08
C SER A 160 -12.87 -12.83 12.76
N LEU A 161 -12.04 -12.45 11.78
CA LEU A 161 -10.82 -13.17 11.39
C LEU A 161 -9.55 -12.63 12.07
N ALA A 162 -9.66 -11.66 12.98
CA ALA A 162 -8.49 -10.98 13.57
C ALA A 162 -7.50 -11.95 14.26
N ALA A 163 -8.00 -13.02 14.88
CA ALA A 163 -7.18 -14.05 15.52
C ALA A 163 -6.43 -14.94 14.51
N HIS A 164 -6.96 -15.09 13.29
CA HIS A 164 -6.41 -15.94 12.22
C HIS A 164 -5.55 -15.16 11.22
N THR A 165 -5.38 -13.85 11.42
CA THR A 165 -4.63 -12.95 10.53
C THR A 165 -3.27 -13.51 10.13
N SER A 166 -2.51 -14.05 11.09
CA SER A 166 -1.18 -14.60 10.82
C SER A 166 -1.21 -15.86 9.96
N ASP A 167 -2.22 -16.71 10.13
CA ASP A 167 -2.36 -17.95 9.34
C ASP A 167 -2.79 -17.62 7.91
N ILE A 168 -3.75 -16.71 7.75
CA ILE A 168 -4.20 -16.19 6.46
C ILE A 168 -3.04 -15.53 5.71
N CYS A 169 -2.23 -14.71 6.40
CA CYS A 169 -1.10 -14.04 5.75
C CYS A 169 0.02 -14.99 5.32
N ARG A 170 0.17 -16.16 5.97
CA ARG A 170 1.18 -17.16 5.62
C ARG A 170 0.88 -17.90 4.30
N SER A 171 -0.36 -17.89 3.84
CA SER A 171 -0.75 -18.51 2.56
C SER A 171 -0.71 -17.53 1.39
N LEU A 172 -0.19 -16.31 1.58
CA LEU A 172 -0.05 -15.30 0.53
C LEU A 172 1.29 -15.43 -0.19
N GLN A 173 1.27 -15.20 -1.50
CA GLN A 173 2.45 -15.17 -2.35
C GLN A 173 2.34 -14.03 -3.38
N LEU A 174 3.49 -13.56 -3.85
CA LEU A 174 3.59 -12.62 -4.97
C LEU A 174 3.70 -13.37 -6.29
N TYR A 175 2.79 -13.05 -7.21
CA TYR A 175 2.74 -13.60 -8.56
C TYR A 175 3.19 -12.54 -9.56
N SER A 176 4.20 -12.86 -10.34
CA SER A 176 4.74 -11.98 -11.38
C SER A 176 4.18 -12.36 -12.73
N LYS A 177 4.30 -11.48 -13.72
CA LYS A 177 4.17 -11.88 -15.12
C LYS A 177 5.20 -12.98 -15.42
N ASP A 178 4.77 -14.11 -15.98
CA ASP A 178 5.69 -15.18 -16.38
C ASP A 178 6.79 -14.61 -17.31
N PRO A 179 8.08 -14.88 -17.04
CA PRO A 179 9.18 -14.41 -17.88
C PRO A 179 9.30 -15.14 -19.23
N GLU A 180 8.48 -16.16 -19.53
CA GLU A 180 8.64 -17.03 -20.71
C GLU A 180 8.02 -16.52 -22.02
N ASN A 181 7.68 -15.24 -22.15
CA ASN A 181 7.27 -14.65 -23.44
C ASN A 181 7.79 -13.21 -23.59
N GLN A 182 9.11 -13.06 -23.61
CA GLN A 182 9.79 -11.93 -24.24
C GLN A 182 10.64 -12.42 -25.42
#